data_AF-A0A9P6K0T9-F1
#
_entry.id   AF-A0A9P6K0T9-F1
#
_cell.length_a   1.000
_cell.length_b   1.000
_cell.length_c   1.000
_cell.angle_alpha   90.00
_cell.angle_beta   90.00
_cell.angle_gamma   90.00
#
_symmetry.space_group_name_H-M   'P 1'
#
loop_
_entity.id
_entity.type
_entity.pdbx_description
1 polymer ?
#
loop_
_entity_poly.entity_id
_entity_poly.type
_entity_poly.pdbx_seq_one_letter_code
_entity_poly.pdbx_strand_id
1 'polypeptide(L)'
;MASRTLSDVAFAHHSETLPQIKFLGCRQIHTSTFKSILESCCALEVLIAGDEYKRGVAYNLREKSEMDEWACTRLRHLVFTVFLTSDARDPKYLTDSTMATWMEKDHDHWRMLDTLYTHIRSLKELQVSTLMAAGTQIRGIRLSDLPFRESCLPGLLALEDTANGKIGFLSRWAGLTRLRELRGSFSVLTEEVSKNMG
;
A
#
# COMPACT_ATOMS: atom_id res chain seq x y z
N MET A 1 -25.00 -13.96 -4.82
CA MET A 1 -24.62 -13.29 -6.08
C MET A 1 -24.41 -11.81 -5.78
N ALA A 2 -23.17 -11.33 -5.77
CA ALA A 2 -22.88 -9.91 -5.59
C ALA A 2 -23.26 -9.15 -6.88
N SER A 3 -23.99 -8.05 -6.76
CA SER A 3 -24.31 -7.18 -7.88
C SER A 3 -23.02 -6.55 -8.40
N ARG A 4 -22.65 -6.84 -9.66
CA ARG A 4 -21.51 -6.19 -10.32
C ARG A 4 -21.83 -4.72 -10.50
N THR A 5 -20.91 -3.86 -10.08
CA THR A 5 -21.09 -2.42 -10.26
C THR A 5 -20.88 -2.04 -11.73
N LEU A 6 -21.46 -0.93 -12.17
CA LEU A 6 -21.29 -0.42 -13.54
C LEU A 6 -19.79 -0.22 -13.89
N SER A 7 -18.99 0.18 -12.91
CA SER A 7 -17.54 0.30 -13.04
C SER A 7 -16.86 -1.02 -13.37
N ASP A 8 -17.30 -2.14 -12.79
CA ASP A 8 -16.66 -3.45 -13.02
C ASP A 8 -16.84 -3.90 -14.47
N VAL A 9 -18.01 -3.64 -15.05
CA VAL A 9 -18.29 -3.94 -16.46
C VAL A 9 -17.43 -3.08 -17.39
N ALA A 10 -17.27 -1.80 -17.07
CA ALA A 10 -16.45 -0.90 -17.86
C ALA A 10 -14.96 -1.30 -17.84
N PHE A 11 -14.40 -1.60 -16.66
CA PHE A 11 -13.01 -2.05 -16.56
C PHE A 11 -12.78 -3.41 -17.21
N ALA A 12 -13.72 -4.35 -17.07
CA ALA A 12 -13.62 -5.64 -17.74
C ALA A 12 -13.62 -5.48 -19.28
N HIS A 13 -14.48 -4.61 -19.83
CA HIS A 13 -14.52 -4.33 -21.26
C HIS A 13 -13.22 -3.70 -21.79
N HIS A 14 -12.56 -2.88 -20.97
CA HIS A 14 -11.32 -2.20 -21.34
C HIS A 14 -10.04 -2.86 -20.80
N SER A 15 -10.16 -4.05 -20.24
CA SER A 15 -9.07 -4.78 -19.57
C SER A 15 -7.80 -4.90 -20.39
N GLU A 16 -7.95 -5.18 -21.69
CA GLU A 16 -6.86 -5.40 -22.65
C GLU A 16 -6.39 -4.12 -23.36
N THR A 17 -7.11 -3.01 -23.22
CA THR A 17 -6.89 -1.81 -24.03
C THR A 17 -6.50 -0.58 -23.22
N LEU A 18 -6.69 -0.57 -21.90
CA LEU A 18 -6.47 0.60 -21.06
C LEU A 18 -5.08 0.57 -20.39
N PRO A 19 -4.07 1.29 -20.92
CA PRO A 19 -2.72 1.26 -20.37
C PRO A 19 -2.55 2.15 -19.15
N GLN A 20 -3.44 3.13 -18.92
CA GLN A 20 -3.27 4.11 -17.85
C GLN A 20 -4.59 4.45 -17.19
N ILE A 21 -4.59 4.48 -15.85
CA ILE A 21 -5.68 4.97 -15.02
C ILE A 21 -5.10 5.97 -14.02
N LYS A 22 -5.72 7.15 -13.94
CA LYS A 22 -5.28 8.23 -13.05
C LYS A 22 -6.49 8.85 -12.35
N PHE A 23 -6.46 8.87 -11.03
CA PHE A 23 -7.50 9.41 -10.18
C PHE A 23 -7.07 10.75 -9.59
N LEU A 24 -7.02 11.76 -10.46
CA LEU A 24 -6.53 13.10 -10.09
C LEU A 24 -7.66 13.92 -9.47
N GLY A 25 -7.41 14.50 -8.29
CA GLY A 25 -8.40 15.32 -7.58
C GLY A 25 -9.62 14.54 -7.07
N CYS A 26 -9.61 13.20 -7.17
CA CYS A 26 -10.66 12.36 -6.63
C CYS A 26 -10.63 12.40 -5.10
N ARG A 27 -11.77 12.75 -4.49
CA ARG A 27 -11.89 12.82 -3.02
C ARG A 27 -11.98 11.43 -2.39
N GLN A 28 -12.66 10.51 -3.06
CA GLN A 28 -12.92 9.16 -2.57
C GLN A 28 -13.04 8.21 -3.75
N ILE A 29 -12.50 7.01 -3.59
CA ILE A 29 -12.75 5.86 -4.47
C ILE A 29 -12.95 4.67 -3.56
N HIS A 30 -13.94 3.86 -3.89
CA HIS A 30 -14.21 2.65 -3.14
C HIS A 30 -13.10 1.63 -3.36
N THR A 31 -12.76 0.88 -2.31
CA THR A 31 -11.77 -0.21 -2.39
C THR A 31 -12.15 -1.24 -3.46
N SER A 32 -13.45 -1.48 -3.67
CA SER A 32 -13.94 -2.34 -4.73
C SER A 32 -13.53 -1.88 -6.13
N THR A 33 -13.50 -0.57 -6.39
CA THR A 33 -13.04 -0.04 -7.68
C THR A 33 -11.56 -0.34 -7.92
N PHE A 34 -10.72 -0.17 -6.90
CA PHE A 34 -9.31 -0.56 -6.98
C PHE A 34 -9.14 -2.04 -7.25
N LYS A 35 -9.87 -2.86 -6.50
CA LYS A 35 -9.86 -4.32 -6.65
C LYS A 35 -10.18 -4.69 -8.10
N SER A 36 -11.30 -4.18 -8.63
CA SER A 36 -11.70 -4.44 -10.02
C SER A 36 -10.63 -4.01 -11.02
N ILE A 37 -9.96 -2.87 -10.82
CA ILE A 37 -8.89 -2.42 -11.72
C ILE A 37 -7.68 -3.37 -11.66
N LEU A 38 -7.20 -3.68 -10.46
CA LEU A 38 -6.00 -4.49 -10.24
C LEU A 38 -6.20 -5.95 -10.69
N GLU A 39 -7.42 -6.47 -10.58
CA GLU A 39 -7.78 -7.85 -10.92
C GLU A 39 -8.29 -8.03 -12.35
N SER A 40 -8.69 -6.96 -13.05
CA SER A 40 -9.20 -7.08 -14.43
C SER A 40 -8.35 -6.40 -15.50
N CYS A 41 -7.63 -5.32 -15.21
CA CYS A 41 -6.94 -4.54 -16.24
C CYS A 41 -5.53 -5.08 -16.57
N CYS A 42 -5.45 -6.16 -17.35
CA CYS A 42 -4.18 -6.82 -17.72
C CYS A 42 -3.23 -5.95 -18.56
N ALA A 43 -3.75 -4.98 -19.32
CA ALA A 43 -2.94 -4.05 -20.12
C ALA A 43 -2.43 -2.84 -19.33
N LEU A 44 -2.81 -2.69 -18.05
CA LEU A 44 -2.49 -1.52 -17.26
C LEU A 44 -0.99 -1.40 -16.98
N GLU A 45 -0.40 -0.28 -17.39
CA GLU A 45 1.01 0.07 -17.18
C GLU A 45 1.19 1.18 -16.14
N VAL A 46 0.18 2.05 -15.97
CA VAL A 46 0.24 3.20 -15.05
C VAL A 46 -1.03 3.26 -14.21
N LEU A 47 -0.87 3.19 -12.90
CA LEU A 47 -1.95 3.46 -11.94
C LEU A 47 -1.51 4.59 -11.01
N ILE A 48 -2.24 5.71 -11.05
CA ILE A 48 -2.03 6.84 -10.15
C ILE A 48 -3.29 7.08 -9.34
N ALA A 49 -3.22 6.80 -8.05
CA ALA A 49 -4.32 6.87 -7.12
C ALA A 49 -3.84 7.38 -5.76
N GLY A 50 -3.41 8.64 -5.76
CA GLY A 50 -2.89 9.34 -4.60
C GLY A 50 -2.56 10.77 -4.99
N ASP A 51 -2.44 11.63 -3.98
CA ASP A 51 -2.04 13.02 -4.14
C ASP A 51 -0.97 13.34 -3.06
N GLU A 52 -0.30 14.47 -3.19
CA GLU A 52 0.68 14.96 -2.21
C GLU A 52 0.05 15.23 -0.83
N TYR A 53 -1.28 15.21 -0.73
CA TYR A 53 -2.03 15.42 0.50
C TYR A 53 -2.83 14.18 0.90
N LYS A 54 -2.93 13.94 2.21
CA LYS A 54 -3.65 12.80 2.80
C LYS A 54 -5.18 12.86 2.64
N ARG A 55 -5.74 13.85 1.92
CA ARG A 55 -7.17 13.95 1.53
C ARG A 55 -7.51 13.12 0.29
N GLY A 56 -6.52 12.50 -0.33
CA GLY A 56 -6.69 11.74 -1.55
C GLY A 56 -7.34 10.37 -1.35
N VAL A 57 -7.58 9.75 -2.49
CA VAL A 57 -8.01 8.37 -2.59
C VAL A 57 -7.04 7.45 -1.84
N ALA A 58 -7.54 6.77 -0.80
CA ALA A 58 -6.78 5.77 -0.07
C ALA A 58 -7.42 4.40 -0.23
N TYR A 59 -6.61 3.39 -0.52
CA TYR A 59 -7.07 2.01 -0.57
C TYR A 59 -7.01 1.39 0.83
N ASN A 60 -8.17 0.91 1.27
CA ASN A 60 -8.39 0.43 2.62
C ASN A 60 -8.01 -1.04 2.74
N LEU A 61 -6.89 -1.32 3.41
CA LEU A 61 -6.43 -2.69 3.64
C LEU A 61 -7.45 -3.56 4.38
N ARG A 62 -8.30 -2.96 5.22
CA ARG A 62 -9.27 -3.68 6.06
C ARG A 62 -10.47 -4.19 5.28
N GLU A 63 -10.77 -3.61 4.12
CA GLU A 63 -11.81 -4.13 3.20
C GLU A 63 -11.30 -5.36 2.44
N LYS A 64 -10.71 -6.26 3.24
CA LYS A 64 -10.07 -7.53 2.97
C LYS A 64 -11.09 -8.56 2.51
N SER A 65 -11.80 -8.28 1.42
CA SER A 65 -12.19 -9.37 0.55
C SER A 65 -10.90 -9.88 -0.06
N GLU A 66 -10.60 -11.17 0.11
CA GLU A 66 -9.56 -11.92 -0.59
C GLU A 66 -9.22 -11.23 -1.92
N MET A 67 -8.09 -10.51 -1.95
CA MET A 67 -7.60 -10.00 -3.22
C MET A 67 -7.06 -11.21 -3.95
N ASP A 68 -7.58 -11.43 -5.13
CA ASP A 68 -6.99 -12.39 -6.03
C ASP A 68 -5.65 -11.83 -6.53
N GLU A 69 -4.89 -12.68 -7.22
CA GLU A 69 -3.67 -12.24 -7.87
C GLU A 69 -3.94 -11.06 -8.81
N TRP A 70 -3.09 -10.03 -8.77
CA TRP A 70 -3.24 -8.86 -9.63
C TRP A 70 -3.02 -9.26 -11.09
N ALA A 71 -4.03 -9.05 -11.94
CA ALA A 71 -3.94 -9.30 -13.37
C ALA A 71 -3.06 -8.27 -14.10
N CYS A 72 -2.89 -7.08 -13.54
CA CYS A 72 -2.09 -5.98 -14.11
C CYS A 72 -0.57 -6.20 -14.00
N THR A 73 -0.05 -7.32 -14.52
CA THR A 73 1.37 -7.70 -14.44
C THR A 73 2.32 -6.78 -15.20
N ARG A 74 1.78 -5.95 -16.11
CA ARG A 74 2.51 -4.95 -16.91
C ARG A 74 2.71 -3.61 -16.20
N LEU A 75 2.26 -3.48 -14.95
CA LEU A 75 2.31 -2.23 -14.23
C LEU A 75 3.77 -1.75 -14.05
N ARG A 76 4.08 -0.60 -14.62
CA ARG A 76 5.39 0.06 -14.54
C ARG A 76 5.41 1.16 -13.49
N HIS A 77 4.31 1.88 -13.36
CA HIS A 77 4.20 3.04 -12.46
C HIS A 77 3.00 2.83 -11.53
N LEU A 78 3.28 2.67 -10.25
CA LEU A 78 2.28 2.56 -9.20
C LEU A 78 2.42 3.73 -8.24
N VAL A 79 1.38 4.56 -8.14
CA VAL A 79 1.25 5.58 -7.10
C VAL A 79 -0.04 5.29 -6.36
N PHE A 80 0.04 4.93 -5.08
CA PHE A 80 -1.15 4.68 -4.29
C PHE A 80 -0.98 5.08 -2.82
N THR A 81 -2.07 5.55 -2.22
CA THR A 81 -2.15 5.84 -0.79
C THR A 81 -2.84 4.69 -0.06
N VAL A 82 -2.20 4.15 0.96
CA VAL A 82 -2.69 3.06 1.81
C VAL A 82 -3.37 3.66 3.02
N PHE A 83 -4.63 3.33 3.26
CA PHE A 83 -5.24 3.65 4.55
C PHE A 83 -4.78 2.63 5.58
N LEU A 84 -3.95 3.08 6.51
CA LEU A 84 -3.53 2.25 7.62
C LEU A 84 -4.60 2.33 8.73
N THR A 85 -4.80 1.22 9.44
CA THR A 85 -5.69 1.19 10.61
C THR A 85 -5.20 2.19 11.67
N SER A 86 -6.08 2.60 12.58
CA SER A 86 -5.73 3.54 13.66
C SER A 86 -4.52 3.11 14.50
N ASP A 87 -4.27 1.81 14.56
CA ASP A 87 -3.17 1.19 15.31
C ASP A 87 -1.81 1.34 14.61
N ALA A 88 -1.77 1.67 13.32
CA ALA A 88 -0.51 1.82 12.58
C ALA A 88 0.27 3.08 12.95
N ARG A 89 -0.29 3.93 13.82
CA ARG A 89 0.40 5.11 14.35
C ARG A 89 1.55 4.74 15.27
N ASP A 90 1.32 3.74 16.13
CA ASP A 90 2.30 3.24 17.10
C ASP A 90 2.43 1.74 16.89
N PRO A 91 3.03 1.32 15.76
CA PRO A 91 3.03 -0.09 15.42
C PRO A 91 3.81 -0.89 16.46
N LYS A 92 3.16 -1.91 17.03
CA LYS A 92 3.77 -2.75 18.08
C LYS A 92 5.10 -3.36 17.69
N TYR A 93 5.37 -3.58 16.41
CA TYR A 93 6.64 -4.15 15.98
C TYR A 93 7.86 -3.29 16.28
N LEU A 94 7.67 -1.98 16.49
CA LEU A 94 8.77 -1.09 16.89
C LEU A 94 9.20 -1.31 18.35
N THR A 95 8.27 -1.78 19.19
CA THR A 95 8.46 -1.98 20.63
C THR A 95 8.58 -3.45 21.02
N ASP A 96 7.94 -4.34 20.27
CA ASP A 96 7.94 -5.78 20.47
C ASP A 96 8.05 -6.49 19.12
N SER A 97 9.30 -6.77 18.75
CA SER A 97 9.63 -7.43 17.50
C SER A 97 9.46 -8.97 17.58
N THR A 98 9.36 -9.51 18.80
CA THR A 98 9.10 -10.95 19.04
C THR A 98 7.66 -11.37 18.79
N MET A 99 6.76 -10.38 18.62
CA MET A 99 5.31 -10.54 18.54
C MET A 99 4.65 -11.13 19.79
N ALA A 100 5.35 -11.27 20.92
CA ALA A 100 4.84 -11.94 22.12
C ALA A 100 3.64 -11.22 22.77
N THR A 101 3.56 -9.89 22.62
CA THR A 101 2.51 -9.03 23.19
C THR A 101 1.48 -8.59 22.14
N TRP A 102 1.57 -9.11 20.92
CA TRP A 102 0.65 -8.76 19.86
C TRP A 102 -0.74 -9.33 20.14
N MET A 103 -1.75 -8.53 19.81
CA MET A 103 -3.14 -8.97 19.80
C MET A 103 -3.51 -9.41 18.38
N GLU A 104 -4.64 -10.11 18.22
CA GLU A 104 -5.11 -10.59 16.92
C GLU A 104 -5.17 -9.47 15.87
N LYS A 105 -5.61 -8.27 16.26
CA LYS A 105 -5.67 -7.11 15.37
C LYS A 105 -4.29 -6.66 14.85
N ASP A 106 -3.23 -6.84 15.64
CA ASP A 106 -1.87 -6.49 15.27
C ASP A 106 -1.35 -7.50 14.24
N HIS A 107 -1.60 -8.79 14.47
CA HIS A 107 -1.31 -9.85 13.50
C HIS A 107 -2.11 -9.69 12.20
N ASP A 108 -3.39 -9.33 12.29
CA ASP A 108 -4.23 -9.05 11.11
C ASP A 108 -3.67 -7.89 10.30
N HIS A 109 -3.27 -6.80 10.97
CA HIS A 109 -2.65 -5.65 10.33
C HIS A 109 -1.36 -6.04 9.59
N TRP A 110 -0.49 -6.78 10.26
CA TRP A 110 0.75 -7.25 9.66
C TRP A 110 0.50 -8.19 8.46
N ARG A 111 -0.46 -9.11 8.58
CA ARG A 111 -0.87 -9.99 7.46
C ARG A 111 -1.38 -9.19 6.26
N MET A 112 -2.15 -8.11 6.49
CA MET A 112 -2.62 -7.25 5.39
C MET A 112 -1.48 -6.53 4.67
N LEU A 113 -0.46 -6.08 5.41
CA LEU A 113 0.74 -5.50 4.81
C LEU A 113 1.54 -6.55 4.01
N ASP A 114 1.74 -7.75 4.56
CA ASP A 114 2.44 -8.83 3.84
C ASP A 114 1.71 -9.20 2.54
N THR A 115 0.38 -9.27 2.55
CA THR A 115 -0.42 -9.45 1.33
C THR A 115 -0.17 -8.33 0.32
N LEU A 116 -0.26 -7.06 0.73
CA LEU A 116 0.00 -5.91 -0.15
C LEU A 116 1.40 -5.99 -0.77
N TYR A 117 2.44 -6.17 0.04
CA TYR A 117 3.82 -6.23 -0.45
C TYR A 117 4.08 -7.46 -1.32
N THR A 118 3.38 -8.57 -1.08
CA THR A 118 3.43 -9.76 -1.92
C THR A 118 2.83 -9.49 -3.31
N HIS A 119 1.69 -8.80 -3.39
CA HIS A 119 1.14 -8.38 -4.68
C HIS A 119 2.09 -7.40 -5.40
N ILE A 120 2.66 -6.42 -4.71
CA ILE A 120 3.62 -5.50 -5.34
C ILE A 120 4.85 -6.25 -5.86
N ARG A 121 5.33 -7.27 -5.13
CA ARG A 121 6.43 -8.14 -5.55
C ARG A 121 6.14 -8.93 -6.84
N SER A 122 4.87 -9.21 -7.15
CA SER A 122 4.52 -9.91 -8.39
C SER A 122 4.64 -9.03 -9.64
N LEU A 123 4.68 -7.70 -9.47
CA LEU A 123 4.80 -6.73 -10.56
C LEU A 123 6.22 -6.62 -11.13
N LYS A 124 6.67 -7.62 -11.88
CA LYS A 124 8.06 -7.69 -12.42
C LYS A 124 8.45 -6.52 -13.33
N GLU A 125 7.45 -5.84 -13.89
CA GLU A 125 7.62 -4.68 -14.76
C GLU A 125 7.68 -3.35 -14.02
N LEU A 126 7.51 -3.34 -12.70
CA LEU A 126 7.44 -2.14 -11.88
C LEU A 126 8.77 -1.38 -11.91
N GLN A 127 8.72 -0.11 -12.32
CA GLN A 127 9.86 0.79 -12.42
C GLN A 127 9.82 1.90 -11.35
N VAL A 128 8.62 2.41 -11.09
CA VAL A 128 8.39 3.47 -10.10
C VAL A 128 7.27 3.02 -9.17
N SER A 129 7.58 2.96 -7.87
CA SER A 129 6.59 2.71 -6.82
C SER A 129 6.55 3.90 -5.88
N THR A 130 5.38 4.50 -5.71
CA THR A 130 5.12 5.54 -4.72
C THR A 130 4.04 5.06 -3.78
N LEU A 131 4.43 4.67 -2.55
CA LEU A 131 3.50 4.21 -1.53
C LEU A 131 3.38 5.24 -0.42
N MET A 132 2.19 5.77 -0.22
CA MET A 132 1.91 6.76 0.82
C MET A 132 1.05 6.15 1.91
N ALA A 133 1.28 6.53 3.16
CA ALA A 133 0.41 6.11 4.26
C ALA A 133 -0.58 7.24 4.61
N ALA A 134 -1.87 7.00 4.41
CA ALA A 134 -2.93 7.79 5.03
C ALA A 134 -3.07 7.35 6.49
N GLY A 135 -3.04 8.32 7.41
CA GLY A 135 -3.19 8.05 8.82
C GLY A 135 -4.55 8.51 9.38
N THR A 136 -4.85 8.06 10.59
CA THR A 136 -6.00 8.49 11.41
C THR A 136 -5.70 9.68 12.32
N GLN A 137 -6.65 10.63 12.42
CA GLN A 137 -6.64 11.86 13.24
C GLN A 137 -5.65 11.88 14.43
N ILE A 138 -4.70 12.84 14.43
CA ILE A 138 -3.78 13.06 15.57
C ILE A 138 -4.35 14.19 16.43
N ARG A 139 -4.72 13.89 17.69
CA ARG A 139 -5.07 14.90 18.70
C ARG A 139 -6.14 15.91 18.22
N GLY A 140 -7.15 15.43 17.49
CA GLY A 140 -8.20 16.28 16.92
C GLY A 140 -7.88 16.89 15.55
N ILE A 141 -6.61 16.91 15.12
CA ILE A 141 -6.22 17.32 13.76
C ILE A 141 -6.47 16.16 12.82
N ARG A 142 -7.33 16.37 11.81
CA ARG A 142 -7.56 15.36 10.77
C ARG A 142 -6.24 15.07 10.08
N LEU A 143 -5.77 13.83 10.17
CA LEU A 143 -4.50 13.45 9.54
C LEU A 143 -4.51 13.65 8.03
N SER A 144 -5.68 13.74 7.41
CA SER A 144 -5.85 14.15 6.02
C SER A 144 -5.15 15.47 5.67
N ASP A 145 -4.90 16.32 6.67
CA ASP A 145 -4.38 17.68 6.50
C ASP A 145 -2.86 17.75 6.69
N LEU A 146 -2.23 16.67 7.16
CA LEU A 146 -0.77 16.60 7.27
C LEU A 146 -0.15 16.07 5.97
N PRO A 147 1.04 16.54 5.57
CA PRO A 147 1.74 16.00 4.41
C PRO A 147 2.08 14.51 4.62
N PHE A 148 2.11 13.73 3.53
CA PHE A 148 2.47 12.29 3.57
C PHE A 148 3.87 12.04 4.13
N ARG A 149 4.75 13.05 4.09
CA ARG A 149 6.12 12.99 4.60
C ARG A 149 6.20 12.81 6.11
N GLU A 150 5.10 13.05 6.83
CA GLU A 150 5.03 12.87 8.29
C GLU A 150 4.47 11.50 8.70
N SER A 151 4.06 10.65 7.76
CA SER A 151 3.74 9.25 8.05
C SER A 151 4.88 8.34 7.60
N CYS A 152 4.89 7.12 8.13
CA CYS A 152 5.72 6.02 7.64
C CYS A 152 4.81 4.88 7.20
N LEU A 153 5.14 4.20 6.10
CA LEU A 153 4.50 2.94 5.75
C LEU A 153 5.26 1.79 6.45
N PRO A 154 4.61 1.07 7.38
CA PRO A 154 5.27 0.07 8.19
C PRO A 154 6.09 -0.98 7.43
N GLY A 155 7.31 -1.20 7.91
CA GLY A 155 8.21 -2.27 7.47
C GLY A 155 8.75 -2.12 6.05
N LEU A 156 8.37 -1.07 5.31
CA LEU A 156 8.74 -0.89 3.90
C LEU A 156 10.26 -0.85 3.70
N LEU A 157 10.98 -0.12 4.57
CA LEU A 157 12.43 0.02 4.51
C LEU A 157 13.18 -0.87 5.50
N ALA A 158 12.48 -1.74 6.23
CA ALA A 158 13.11 -2.66 7.17
C ALA A 158 13.48 -3.97 6.48
N LEU A 159 14.73 -4.42 6.66
CA LEU A 159 15.15 -5.76 6.25
C LEU A 159 14.68 -6.77 7.31
N GLU A 160 13.98 -7.80 6.85
CA GLU A 160 13.55 -8.91 7.70
C GLU A 160 14.76 -9.73 8.16
N ASP A 161 14.85 -10.00 9.46
CA ASP A 161 15.86 -10.86 10.08
C ASP A 161 15.20 -11.65 11.20
N THR A 162 14.66 -12.80 10.83
CA THR A 162 13.92 -13.69 11.73
C THR A 162 14.79 -14.25 12.85
N ALA A 163 16.12 -14.34 12.67
CA ALA A 163 17.02 -14.82 13.71
C ALA A 163 17.13 -13.85 14.88
N ASN A 164 17.07 -12.54 14.61
CA ASN A 164 17.08 -11.48 15.61
C ASN A 164 15.68 -10.91 15.89
N GLY A 165 14.63 -11.55 15.39
CA GLY A 165 13.25 -11.11 15.52
C GLY A 165 12.99 -9.74 14.89
N LYS A 166 13.77 -9.30 13.90
CA LYS A 166 13.47 -8.09 13.13
C LYS A 166 12.48 -8.43 12.04
N ILE A 167 11.44 -7.61 11.94
CA ILE A 167 10.42 -7.79 10.92
C ILE A 167 10.49 -6.65 9.92
N GLY A 168 10.21 -6.96 8.66
CA GLY A 168 10.32 -5.99 7.58
C GLY A 168 9.94 -6.60 6.24
N PHE A 169 9.80 -5.75 5.24
CA PHE A 169 9.36 -6.14 3.91
C PHE A 169 10.35 -5.77 2.82
N LEU A 170 11.50 -5.17 3.15
CA LEU A 170 12.47 -4.72 2.15
C LEU A 170 12.97 -5.89 1.28
N SER A 171 13.10 -7.09 1.85
CA SER A 171 13.51 -8.30 1.13
C SER A 171 12.52 -8.69 0.01
N ARG A 172 11.24 -8.33 0.12
CA ARG A 172 10.21 -8.61 -0.90
C ARG A 172 10.50 -7.89 -2.22
N TRP A 173 11.24 -6.79 -2.17
CA TRP A 173 11.58 -5.96 -3.34
C TRP A 173 12.77 -6.51 -4.14
N ALA A 174 13.54 -7.46 -3.60
CA ALA A 174 14.72 -8.01 -4.26
C ALA A 174 14.43 -8.66 -5.64
N GLY A 175 13.17 -9.06 -5.88
CA GLY A 175 12.74 -9.63 -7.16
C GLY A 175 12.24 -8.61 -8.20
N LEU A 176 12.25 -7.31 -7.89
CA LEU A 176 11.79 -6.24 -8.77
C LEU A 176 12.98 -5.59 -9.47
N THR A 177 13.63 -6.35 -10.37
CA THR A 177 14.89 -5.94 -11.03
C THR A 177 14.75 -4.72 -11.94
N ARG A 178 13.53 -4.34 -12.31
CA ARG A 178 13.23 -3.13 -13.10
C ARG A 178 12.94 -1.90 -12.24
N LEU A 179 12.82 -2.05 -10.91
CA LEU A 179 12.53 -0.94 -10.02
C LEU A 179 13.70 0.03 -9.97
N ARG A 180 13.44 1.28 -10.36
CA ARG A 180 14.41 2.38 -10.37
C ARG A 180 14.16 3.37 -9.24
N GLU A 181 12.90 3.53 -8.86
CA GLU A 181 12.50 4.51 -7.87
C GLU A 181 11.49 3.92 -6.88
N LEU A 182 11.85 3.96 -5.61
CA LEU A 182 10.95 3.71 -4.50
C LEU A 182 10.74 5.04 -3.75
N ARG A 183 9.52 5.56 -3.83
CA ARG A 183 9.08 6.80 -3.20
C ARG A 183 8.02 6.48 -2.17
N GLY A 184 7.81 7.37 -1.21
CA GLY A 184 6.76 7.18 -0.25
C GLY A 184 6.84 8.04 0.99
N SER A 185 6.01 7.65 1.95
CA SER A 185 6.00 8.15 3.31
C SER A 185 7.20 7.59 4.08
N PHE A 186 8.32 8.32 4.07
CA PHE A 186 9.53 8.01 4.84
C PHE A 186 9.87 9.22 5.72
N SER A 187 9.33 9.25 6.93
CA SER A 187 9.69 10.29 7.88
C SER A 187 10.99 9.90 8.58
N VAL A 188 12.09 10.63 8.33
CA VAL A 188 13.36 10.45 9.06
C VAL A 188 13.23 10.71 10.57
N LEU A 189 12.14 11.36 10.97
CA LEU A 189 11.84 11.67 12.36
C LEU A 189 11.12 10.51 13.07
N THR A 190 10.70 9.46 12.36
CA THR A 190 10.08 8.31 13.03
C THR A 190 11.13 7.40 13.63
N GLU A 191 10.78 6.81 14.77
CA GLU A 191 11.61 5.82 15.45
C GLU A 191 11.99 4.65 14.54
N GLU A 192 11.08 4.26 13.64
CA GLU A 192 11.31 3.22 12.63
C GLU A 192 12.50 3.56 11.71
N VAL A 193 12.52 4.76 11.13
CA VAL A 193 13.59 5.16 10.22
C VAL A 193 14.90 5.34 10.98
N SER A 194 14.84 5.94 12.17
CA SER A 194 15.98 6.06 13.09
C SER A 194 16.62 4.71 13.40
N LYS A 195 15.82 3.66 13.65
CA LYS A 195 16.32 2.32 14.00
C LYS A 195 16.85 1.52 12.82
N ASN A 196 16.33 1.77 11.61
CA ASN A 196 16.61 0.94 10.43
C ASN A 196 17.61 1.55 9.44
N MET A 197 17.80 2.88 9.45
CA MET A 197 18.72 3.59 8.55
C MET A 197 19.98 4.13 9.24
N GLY A 198 20.14 3.90 10.55
CA GLY A 198 21.32 4.25 11.35
C GLY A 198 22.30 3.11 11.52
#